data_AF-A0A970Q7S9-F1
#
_entry.id   AF-A0A970Q7S9-F1
#
_cell.length_a   1.000
_cell.length_b   1.000
_cell.length_c   1.000
_cell.angle_alpha   90.00
_cell.angle_beta   90.00
_cell.angle_gamma   90.00
#
_symmetry.space_group_name_H-M   'P 1'
#
loop_
_entity.id
_entity.type
_entity.pdbx_description
1 polymer ?
#
loop_
_entity_poly.entity_id
_entity_poly.type
_entity_poly.pdbx_seq_one_letter_code
_entity_poly.pdbx_strand_id
1 'polypeptide(L)'
;MRSLNEDLEAAQAFHGHLCHGMVMGVRLARYACRELGIDDPHKNRDLIVYVEMDRCASDAVSVVAGVTLGKRRLKWVDYGKMAATFVDLSTGRSVRVAPRPEVPHAGRDTDPLEYWKDWTDEQLFSCVPVDVCMPEEDKPGSPSRTAVCARCVEKIQDGREVVVDGETLCRACAHGAYYRLKND
;
A
#
# COMPACT_ATOMS: atom_id res chain seq x y z
N MET A 1 -5.32 7.25 18.12
CA MET A 1 -4.16 6.77 17.34
C MET A 1 -3.09 6.35 18.31
N ARG A 2 -2.24 5.36 17.98
CA ARG A 2 -1.00 5.12 18.72
C ARG A 2 -0.13 6.38 18.76
N SER A 3 0.79 6.47 19.70
CA SER A 3 1.86 7.46 19.68
C SER A 3 2.84 7.18 18.52
N LEU A 4 3.67 8.17 18.17
CA LEU A 4 4.69 7.99 17.12
C LEU A 4 5.66 6.86 17.48
N ASN A 5 6.09 6.76 18.75
CA ASN A 5 7.03 5.74 19.19
C ASN A 5 6.41 4.34 19.12
N GLU A 6 5.15 4.17 19.56
CA GLU A 6 4.47 2.88 19.45
C GLU A 6 4.32 2.42 17.99
N ASP A 7 4.07 3.35 17.05
CA ASP A 7 4.03 3.02 15.63
C ASP A 7 5.41 2.67 15.07
N LEU A 8 6.47 3.38 15.46
CA LEU A 8 7.84 3.07 15.07
C LEU A 8 8.28 1.71 15.59
N GLU A 9 8.00 1.40 16.86
CA GLU A 9 8.28 0.11 17.48
C GLU A 9 7.52 -1.02 16.80
N ALA A 10 6.22 -0.84 16.54
CA ALA A 10 5.42 -1.85 15.85
C ALA A 10 5.91 -2.10 14.42
N ALA A 11 6.27 -1.03 13.70
CA ALA A 11 6.77 -1.13 12.34
C ALA A 11 8.16 -1.80 12.33
N GLN A 12 9.06 -1.45 13.25
CA GLN A 12 10.34 -2.11 13.42
C GLN A 12 10.18 -3.59 13.78
N ALA A 13 9.26 -3.93 14.67
CA ALA A 13 9.00 -5.33 15.05
C ALA A 13 8.50 -6.17 13.85
N PHE A 14 7.72 -5.56 12.96
CA PHE A 14 7.26 -6.22 11.74
C PHE A 14 8.37 -6.36 10.68
N HIS A 15 9.15 -5.30 10.44
CA HIS A 15 10.15 -5.25 9.38
C HIS A 15 11.51 -5.85 9.78
N GLY A 16 11.81 -5.92 11.06
CA GLY A 16 13.05 -6.47 11.64
C GLY A 16 14.14 -5.43 11.93
N HIS A 17 14.05 -4.21 11.40
CA HIS A 17 14.96 -3.12 11.72
C HIS A 17 14.32 -1.76 11.44
N LEU A 18 14.96 -0.70 11.94
CA LEU A 18 14.52 0.68 11.71
C LEU A 18 15.48 1.38 10.73
N CYS A 19 15.00 1.67 9.52
CA CYS A 19 15.74 2.43 8.50
C CYS A 19 15.04 3.75 8.16
N HIS A 20 15.67 4.64 7.38
CA HIS A 20 15.05 5.90 6.95
C HIS A 20 13.70 5.69 6.24
N GLY A 21 13.58 4.64 5.43
CA GLY A 21 12.32 4.29 4.77
C GLY A 21 11.20 3.95 5.76
N MET A 22 11.53 3.30 6.89
CA MET A 22 10.57 2.97 7.95
C MET A 22 10.07 4.22 8.67
N VAL A 23 10.98 5.11 9.08
CA VAL A 23 10.62 6.37 9.75
C VAL A 23 9.74 7.21 8.84
N MET A 24 10.17 7.38 7.59
CA MET A 24 9.41 8.16 6.60
C MET A 24 8.06 7.51 6.27
N GLY A 25 7.97 6.18 6.18
CA GLY A 25 6.71 5.46 5.96
C GLY A 25 5.72 5.59 7.12
N VAL A 26 6.20 5.49 8.37
CA VAL A 26 5.38 5.71 9.57
C VAL A 26 4.81 7.12 9.57
N ARG A 27 5.68 8.13 9.37
CA ARG A 27 5.26 9.54 9.34
C ARG A 27 4.30 9.83 8.20
N LEU A 28 4.55 9.30 7.01
CA LEU A 28 3.66 9.42 5.85
C LEU A 28 2.26 8.89 6.17
N ALA A 29 2.16 7.69 6.76
CA ALA A 29 0.87 7.09 7.08
C ALA A 29 0.12 7.84 8.18
N ARG A 30 0.82 8.27 9.24
CA ARG A 30 0.24 9.10 10.30
C ARG A 30 -0.27 10.42 9.76
N TYR A 31 0.50 11.06 8.86
CA TYR A 31 0.09 12.32 8.24
C TYR A 31 -1.17 12.14 7.40
N ALA A 32 -1.23 11.10 6.55
CA ALA A 32 -2.43 10.80 5.77
C ALA A 32 -3.67 10.54 6.64
N CYS A 33 -3.53 9.78 7.73
CA CYS A 33 -4.63 9.52 8.66
C CYS A 33 -5.12 10.82 9.33
N ARG A 34 -4.20 11.71 9.72
CA ARG A 34 -4.54 13.04 10.28
C ARG A 34 -5.34 13.86 9.27
N GLU A 35 -4.91 13.93 8.01
CA GLU A 35 -5.59 14.71 6.97
C GLU A 35 -6.98 14.18 6.60
N LEU A 36 -7.19 12.86 6.75
CA LEU A 36 -8.50 12.23 6.60
C LEU A 36 -9.37 12.31 7.87
N GLY A 37 -8.84 12.77 9.00
CA GLY A 37 -9.55 12.80 10.28
C GLY A 37 -9.76 11.42 10.89
N ILE A 38 -8.85 10.47 10.62
CA ILE A 38 -8.92 9.10 11.13
C ILE A 38 -8.19 9.01 12.48
N ASP A 39 -8.96 8.86 13.56
CA ASP A 39 -8.41 8.74 14.91
C ASP A 39 -7.71 7.40 15.16
N ASP A 40 -8.27 6.29 14.70
CA ASP A 40 -7.70 4.95 14.88
C ASP A 40 -7.85 4.11 13.60
N PRO A 41 -6.81 4.06 12.75
CA PRO A 41 -6.89 3.35 11.47
C PRO A 41 -7.05 1.84 11.63
N HIS A 42 -6.68 1.25 12.77
CA HIS A 42 -6.87 -0.19 13.01
C HIS A 42 -8.33 -0.59 13.20
N LYS A 43 -9.18 0.35 13.64
CA LYS A 43 -10.63 0.16 13.76
C LYS A 43 -11.37 0.50 12.46
N ASN A 44 -10.75 1.26 11.57
CA ASN A 44 -11.34 1.61 10.29
C ASN A 44 -11.26 0.41 9.31
N ARG A 45 -12.42 -0.17 8.97
CA ARG A 45 -12.54 -1.27 8.00
C ARG A 45 -12.70 -0.79 6.56
N ASP A 46 -12.98 0.50 6.39
CA ASP A 46 -13.24 1.19 5.14
C ASP A 46 -12.00 1.93 4.61
N LEU A 47 -10.90 1.94 5.37
CA LEU A 47 -9.62 2.47 4.93
C LEU A 47 -8.90 1.50 3.99
N ILE A 48 -8.58 1.99 2.80
CA ILE A 48 -7.79 1.32 1.77
C ILE A 48 -6.58 2.19 1.44
N VAL A 49 -5.42 1.55 1.25
CA VAL A 49 -4.18 2.24 0.92
C VAL A 49 -3.53 1.62 -0.31
N TYR A 50 -3.17 2.48 -1.25
CA TYR A 50 -2.36 2.15 -2.40
C TYR A 50 -0.92 2.59 -2.13
N VAL A 51 0.02 1.65 -2.08
CA VAL A 51 1.46 1.94 -1.99
C VAL A 51 2.07 1.91 -3.39
N GLU A 52 2.92 2.88 -3.70
CA GLU A 52 3.46 3.08 -5.05
C GLU A 52 4.86 2.45 -5.25
N MET A 53 5.33 1.65 -4.29
CA MET A 53 6.58 0.89 -4.34
C MET A 53 6.55 -0.34 -3.40
N ASP A 54 7.50 -1.25 -3.56
CA ASP A 54 7.68 -2.50 -2.82
C ASP A 54 8.90 -2.44 -1.86
N ARG A 55 9.04 -1.34 -1.12
CA ARG A 55 10.18 -1.07 -0.23
C ARG A 55 9.74 -0.86 1.23
N CYS A 56 10.71 -0.72 2.14
CA CYS A 56 10.48 -0.67 3.59
C CYS A 56 9.35 0.26 4.05
N ALA A 57 9.18 1.42 3.40
CA ALA A 57 8.09 2.34 3.75
C ALA A 57 6.69 1.74 3.58
N SER A 58 6.51 0.79 2.65
CA SER A 58 5.24 0.11 2.41
C SER A 58 4.85 -0.80 3.57
N ASP A 59 5.83 -1.43 4.22
CA ASP A 59 5.62 -2.20 5.47
C ASP A 59 5.17 -1.27 6.60
N ALA A 60 5.88 -0.15 6.78
CA ALA A 60 5.52 0.86 7.76
C ALA A 60 4.10 1.40 7.54
N VAL A 61 3.74 1.74 6.29
CA VAL A 61 2.39 2.20 5.93
C VAL A 61 1.32 1.15 6.27
N SER A 62 1.57 -0.11 5.90
CA SER A 62 0.69 -1.24 6.20
C SER A 62 0.43 -1.39 7.71
N VAL A 63 1.50 -1.32 8.52
CA VAL A 63 1.44 -1.46 9.98
C VAL A 63 0.67 -0.30 10.61
N VAL A 64 1.01 0.94 10.28
CA VAL A 64 0.39 2.14 10.88
C VAL A 64 -1.07 2.27 10.47
N ALA A 65 -1.40 2.06 9.20
CA ALA A 65 -2.77 2.15 8.70
C ALA A 65 -3.61 0.90 9.02
N GLY A 66 -3.00 -0.14 9.58
CA GLY A 66 -3.67 -1.41 9.89
C GLY A 66 -4.26 -2.11 8.66
N VAL A 67 -3.77 -1.83 7.45
CA VAL A 67 -4.24 -2.40 6.18
C VAL A 67 -3.35 -3.57 5.78
N THR A 68 -3.90 -4.61 5.16
CA THR A 68 -3.09 -5.77 4.72
C THR A 68 -3.57 -6.29 3.37
N LEU A 69 -2.67 -6.97 2.65
CA LEU A 69 -3.00 -7.65 1.37
C LEU A 69 -4.12 -8.66 1.56
N GLY A 70 -4.04 -9.50 2.61
CA GLY A 70 -5.04 -10.54 2.88
C GLY A 70 -6.43 -10.01 3.22
N LYS A 71 -6.53 -8.78 3.75
CA LYS A 71 -7.81 -8.09 3.96
C LYS A 71 -8.25 -7.27 2.73
N ARG A 72 -7.48 -7.31 1.64
CA ARG A 72 -7.69 -6.55 0.39
C ARG A 72 -7.69 -5.03 0.56
N ARG A 73 -7.14 -4.53 1.68
CA ARG A 73 -7.09 -3.09 2.01
C ARG A 73 -5.75 -2.45 1.70
N LEU A 74 -4.72 -3.25 1.43
CA LEU A 74 -3.45 -2.78 0.88
C LEU A 74 -3.40 -3.14 -0.61
N LYS A 75 -3.04 -2.17 -1.45
CA LYS A 75 -2.88 -2.32 -2.89
C LYS A 75 -1.48 -1.87 -3.27
N TRP A 76 -0.76 -2.65 -4.06
CA TRP A 76 0.53 -2.25 -4.61
C TRP A 76 0.35 -1.79 -6.05
N VAL A 77 0.94 -0.64 -6.36
CA VAL A 77 1.00 -0.06 -7.70
C VAL A 77 2.46 0.17 -8.02
N ASP A 78 2.96 -0.48 -9.07
CA ASP A 78 4.40 -0.49 -9.38
C ASP A 78 4.84 0.79 -10.13
N TYR A 79 4.86 1.91 -9.41
CA TYR A 79 5.38 3.18 -9.94
C TYR A 79 6.82 3.46 -9.51
N GLY A 80 7.36 2.68 -8.58
CA GLY A 80 8.67 2.91 -7.98
C GLY A 80 8.78 4.20 -7.17
N LYS A 81 7.64 4.75 -6.69
CA LYS A 81 7.59 6.02 -5.96
C LYS A 81 7.38 5.76 -4.48
N MET A 82 8.13 6.48 -3.64
CA MET A 82 7.83 6.56 -2.21
C MET A 82 6.58 7.42 -2.01
N ALA A 83 5.41 6.85 -2.27
CA ALA A 83 4.14 7.53 -2.13
C ALA A 83 3.06 6.53 -1.76
N ALA A 84 2.00 7.02 -1.14
CA ALA A 84 0.81 6.23 -0.94
C ALA A 84 -0.45 7.08 -1.02
N THR A 85 -1.53 6.47 -1.51
CA THR A 85 -2.86 7.07 -1.57
C THR A 85 -3.77 6.37 -0.57
N PHE A 86 -4.36 7.15 0.34
CA PHE A 86 -5.26 6.68 1.39
C PHE A 86 -6.69 7.04 1.00
N VAL A 87 -7.55 6.04 0.95
CA VAL A 87 -8.96 6.15 0.55
C VAL A 87 -9.81 5.71 1.72
N ASP A 88 -10.63 6.61 2.25
CA ASP A 88 -11.63 6.29 3.26
C ASP A 88 -12.99 6.13 2.60
N LEU A 89 -13.42 4.89 2.41
CA LEU A 89 -14.70 4.60 1.73
C LEU A 89 -15.91 5.13 2.50
N SER A 90 -15.80 5.32 3.81
CA SER A 90 -16.91 5.78 4.65
C SER A 90 -17.27 7.24 4.38
N THR A 91 -16.24 8.06 4.12
CA THR A 91 -16.40 9.50 3.83
C THR A 91 -16.29 9.82 2.34
N GLY A 92 -15.83 8.87 1.52
CA GLY A 92 -15.53 9.07 0.10
C GLY A 92 -14.31 9.96 -0.15
N ARG A 93 -13.56 10.35 0.90
CA ARG A 93 -12.38 11.20 0.78
C ARG A 93 -11.14 10.37 0.50
N SER A 94 -10.23 10.92 -0.29
CA SER A 94 -8.90 10.33 -0.45
C SER A 94 -7.80 11.36 -0.58
N VAL A 95 -6.61 11.00 -0.10
CA VAL A 95 -5.41 11.84 -0.15
C VAL A 95 -4.22 11.03 -0.64
N ARG A 96 -3.39 11.64 -1.48
CA ARG A 96 -2.11 11.10 -1.91
C ARG A 96 -0.99 11.84 -1.19
N VAL A 97 -0.08 11.09 -0.57
CA VAL A 97 1.05 11.62 0.19
C VAL A 97 2.36 11.16 -0.45
N ALA A 98 3.28 12.10 -0.66
CA ALA A 98 4.60 11.86 -1.24
C ALA A 98 5.64 12.82 -0.64
N PRO A 99 6.92 12.40 -0.47
CA PRO A 99 8.01 13.29 -0.09
C PRO A 99 8.08 14.50 -1.03
N ARG A 100 8.35 15.67 -0.47
CA ARG A 100 8.59 16.87 -1.28
C ARG A 100 9.93 16.78 -2.01
N PRO A 101 10.07 17.40 -3.19
CA PRO A 101 11.33 17.41 -3.93
C PRO A 101 12.53 17.97 -3.14
N GLU A 102 12.27 18.87 -2.19
CA GLU A 102 13.31 19.52 -1.38
C GLU A 102 13.79 18.65 -0.21
N VAL A 103 13.12 17.52 0.07
CA VAL A 103 13.55 16.60 1.13
C VAL A 103 14.85 15.91 0.70
N PRO A 104 15.93 16.05 1.48
CA PRO A 104 17.21 15.46 1.12
C PRO A 104 17.15 13.93 1.17
N HIS A 105 17.98 13.29 0.36
CA HIS A 105 18.23 11.87 0.52
C HIS A 105 19.09 11.63 1.76
N ALA A 106 18.59 10.82 2.70
CA ALA A 106 19.36 10.43 3.86
C ALA A 106 20.46 9.43 3.48
N GLY A 107 21.67 9.64 4.02
CA GLY A 107 22.76 8.68 3.88
C GLY A 107 22.48 7.38 4.65
N ARG A 108 23.16 6.28 4.30
CA ARG A 108 22.93 4.99 4.96
C ARG A 108 23.47 4.91 6.38
N ASP A 109 24.47 5.74 6.72
CA ASP A 109 25.23 5.63 7.97
C ASP A 109 24.70 6.55 9.09
N THR A 110 23.64 7.31 8.82
CA THR A 110 23.01 8.19 9.82
C THR A 110 21.91 7.47 10.58
N ASP A 111 21.77 7.77 11.86
CA ASP A 111 20.63 7.28 12.64
C ASP A 111 19.31 7.87 12.08
N PRO A 112 18.32 7.03 11.70
CA PRO A 112 17.08 7.51 11.10
C PRO A 112 16.24 8.43 12.00
N LEU A 113 16.24 8.20 13.31
CA LEU A 113 15.44 9.01 14.24
C LEU A 113 16.07 10.38 14.42
N GLU A 114 17.38 10.42 14.63
CA GLU A 114 18.13 11.68 14.75
C GLU A 114 18.07 12.51 13.47
N TYR A 115 18.16 11.88 12.29
CA TYR A 115 18.15 12.59 11.01
C TYR A 115 16.82 13.29 10.72
N TRP A 116 15.70 12.67 11.12
CA TRP A 116 14.36 13.18 10.81
C TRP A 116 13.69 13.93 11.96
N LYS A 117 14.31 14.04 13.15
CA LYS A 117 13.67 14.58 14.36
C LYS A 117 13.16 16.02 14.24
N ASP A 118 13.91 16.87 13.55
CA ASP A 118 13.63 18.31 13.46
C ASP A 118 12.73 18.66 12.26
N TRP A 119 12.33 17.65 11.47
CA TRP A 119 11.42 17.83 10.35
C TRP A 119 9.97 17.73 10.82
N THR A 120 9.10 18.62 10.35
CA THR A 120 7.63 18.46 10.44
C THR A 120 7.10 17.62 9.29
N ASP A 121 5.90 17.05 9.44
CA ASP A 121 5.31 16.24 8.37
C ASP A 121 5.03 17.08 7.12
N GLU A 122 4.62 18.34 7.29
CA GLU A 122 4.37 19.30 6.22
C GLU A 122 5.63 19.68 5.45
N GLN A 123 6.79 19.72 6.12
CA GLN A 123 8.09 19.91 5.45
C GLN A 123 8.52 18.65 4.69
N LEU A 124 8.21 17.47 5.21
CA LEU A 124 8.56 16.22 4.55
C LEU A 124 7.67 15.90 3.36
N PHE A 125 6.37 16.17 3.47
CA PHE A 125 5.39 15.61 2.56
C PHE A 125 4.53 16.67 1.88
N SER A 126 4.25 16.41 0.62
CA SER A 126 3.05 16.90 -0.03
C SER A 126 1.89 15.98 0.31
N CYS A 127 0.73 16.55 0.64
CA CYS A 127 -0.53 15.82 0.79
C CYS A 127 -1.58 16.52 -0.07
N VAL A 128 -2.14 15.79 -1.03
CA VAL A 128 -3.09 16.35 -1.99
C VAL A 128 -4.35 15.50 -2.06
N PRO A 129 -5.56 16.10 -2.08
CA PRO A 129 -6.78 15.36 -2.40
C PRO A 129 -6.70 14.76 -3.80
N VAL A 130 -7.18 13.53 -3.95
CA VAL A 130 -7.25 12.84 -5.24
C VAL A 130 -8.58 12.10 -5.36
N ASP A 131 -8.92 11.69 -6.58
CA ASP A 131 -10.02 10.78 -6.87
C ASP A 131 -9.45 9.41 -7.25
N VAL A 132 -9.98 8.36 -6.63
CA VAL A 132 -9.58 6.97 -6.92
C VAL A 132 -10.79 6.21 -7.44
N CYS A 133 -10.73 5.82 -8.71
CA CYS A 133 -11.71 4.91 -9.28
C CYS A 133 -11.39 3.48 -8.80
N MET A 134 -12.21 2.96 -7.89
CA MET A 134 -12.07 1.61 -7.36
C MET A 134 -13.13 0.68 -7.96
N PRO A 135 -12.71 -0.31 -8.78
CA PRO A 135 -13.63 -1.33 -9.26
C PRO A 135 -14.25 -2.13 -8.11
N GLU A 136 -15.49 -2.63 -8.29
CA GLU A 136 -16.17 -3.46 -7.29
C GLU A 136 -15.36 -4.70 -6.93
N GLU A 137 -14.72 -5.32 -7.92
CA GLU A 137 -13.86 -6.48 -7.71
C GLU A 137 -12.66 -6.17 -6.82
N ASP A 138 -12.25 -4.91 -6.68
CA ASP A 138 -11.13 -4.50 -5.85
C ASP A 138 -11.52 -4.12 -4.42
N LYS A 139 -12.82 -4.06 -4.11
CA LYS A 139 -13.29 -3.77 -2.75
C LYS A 139 -12.97 -4.92 -1.77
N PRO A 140 -12.82 -4.62 -0.47
CA PRO A 140 -12.72 -5.63 0.58
C PRO A 140 -14.01 -6.45 0.70
N GLY A 141 -13.89 -7.72 1.07
CA GLY A 141 -15.04 -8.61 1.23
C GLY A 141 -14.77 -10.02 0.72
N SER A 142 -15.83 -10.82 0.64
CA SER A 142 -15.79 -12.12 -0.05
C SER A 142 -15.53 -11.92 -1.55
N PRO A 143 -14.92 -12.91 -2.22
CA PRO A 143 -14.70 -12.84 -3.65
C PRO A 143 -15.97 -12.49 -4.42
N SER A 144 -15.90 -11.45 -5.26
CA SER A 144 -17.06 -10.92 -5.99
C SER A 144 -17.58 -11.88 -7.06
N ARG A 145 -16.66 -12.59 -7.73
CA ARG A 145 -16.95 -13.67 -8.68
C ARG A 145 -15.79 -14.64 -8.76
N THR A 146 -16.06 -15.84 -9.29
CA THR A 146 -15.05 -16.86 -9.57
C THR A 146 -15.23 -17.38 -11.00
N ALA A 147 -14.11 -17.57 -11.70
CA ALA A 147 -14.02 -18.23 -13.00
C ALA A 147 -13.00 -19.37 -12.93
N VAL A 148 -12.93 -20.18 -13.98
CA VAL A 148 -11.91 -21.24 -14.15
C VAL A 148 -11.15 -20.95 -15.43
N CYS A 149 -9.81 -20.96 -15.34
CA CYS A 149 -8.96 -20.78 -16.51
C CYS A 149 -9.11 -21.97 -17.47
N ALA A 150 -9.42 -21.72 -18.74
CA ALA A 150 -9.56 -22.78 -19.74
C ALA A 150 -8.25 -23.53 -20.03
N ARG A 151 -7.08 -22.94 -19.73
CA ARG A 151 -5.76 -23.53 -20.02
C ARG A 151 -5.12 -24.24 -18.82
N CYS A 152 -4.99 -23.57 -17.68
CA CYS A 152 -4.34 -24.16 -16.50
C CYS A 152 -5.32 -24.79 -15.50
N VAL A 153 -6.64 -24.70 -15.74
CA VAL A 153 -7.73 -25.22 -14.88
C VAL A 153 -7.79 -24.66 -13.45
N GLU A 154 -6.96 -23.67 -13.12
CA GLU A 154 -6.97 -22.98 -11.84
C GLU A 154 -8.18 -22.03 -11.70
N LYS A 155 -8.63 -21.84 -10.45
CA LYS A 155 -9.68 -20.87 -10.13
C LYS A 155 -9.13 -19.45 -10.19
N ILE A 156 -9.92 -18.55 -10.78
CA ILE A 156 -9.65 -17.12 -10.87
C ILE A 156 -10.71 -16.40 -10.04
N GLN A 157 -10.30 -15.50 -9.15
CA GLN A 157 -11.20 -14.74 -8.29
C GLN A 157 -11.23 -13.28 -8.70
N ASP A 158 -12.26 -12.55 -8.27
CA ASP A 158 -12.34 -11.09 -8.34
C ASP A 158 -12.12 -10.52 -9.73
N GLY A 159 -12.74 -11.16 -10.73
CA GLY A 159 -12.75 -10.65 -12.08
C GLY A 159 -11.37 -10.51 -12.73
N ARG A 160 -10.39 -11.28 -12.26
CA ARG A 160 -9.02 -11.22 -12.81
C ARG A 160 -8.87 -12.03 -14.09
N GLU A 161 -9.90 -12.74 -14.53
CA GLU A 161 -9.92 -13.42 -15.82
C GLU A 161 -9.96 -12.43 -16.99
N VAL A 162 -9.44 -12.86 -18.14
CA VAL A 162 -9.47 -12.13 -19.40
C VAL A 162 -10.03 -13.04 -20.48
N VAL A 163 -10.80 -12.47 -21.41
CA VAL A 163 -11.34 -13.20 -22.56
C VAL A 163 -10.43 -12.99 -23.76
N VAL A 164 -9.83 -14.07 -24.26
CA VAL A 164 -8.96 -14.06 -25.44
C VAL A 164 -9.51 -15.09 -26.41
N ASP A 165 -9.86 -14.66 -27.62
CA ASP A 165 -10.43 -15.51 -28.68
C ASP A 165 -11.65 -16.36 -28.23
N GLY A 166 -12.46 -15.82 -27.31
CA GLY A 166 -13.63 -16.49 -26.74
C GLY A 166 -13.33 -17.42 -25.56
N GLU A 167 -12.06 -17.62 -25.20
CA GLU A 167 -11.64 -18.40 -24.03
C GLU A 167 -11.50 -17.53 -22.78
N THR A 168 -12.01 -18.00 -21.65
CA THR A 168 -11.77 -17.40 -20.33
C THR A 168 -10.42 -17.87 -19.77
N LEU A 169 -9.46 -16.95 -19.63
CA LEU A 169 -8.09 -17.25 -19.22
C LEU A 169 -7.67 -16.48 -17.96
N CYS A 170 -6.76 -17.05 -17.16
CA CYS A 170 -6.06 -16.28 -16.14
C CYS A 170 -5.01 -15.36 -16.79
N ARG A 171 -4.61 -14.29 -16.09
CA ARG A 171 -3.62 -13.32 -16.58
C ARG A 171 -2.29 -13.98 -16.98
N ALA A 172 -1.85 -15.00 -16.25
CA ALA A 172 -0.62 -15.73 -16.57
C ALA A 172 -0.73 -16.51 -17.90
N CYS A 173 -1.85 -17.20 -18.14
CA CYS A 173 -2.09 -17.93 -19.38
C CYS A 173 -2.35 -17.02 -20.59
N ALA A 174 -2.85 -15.80 -20.35
CA ALA A 174 -3.16 -14.84 -21.41
C ALA A 174 -1.98 -13.92 -21.78
N HIS A 175 -1.19 -13.49 -20.80
CA HIS A 175 -0.15 -12.47 -20.98
C HIS A 175 1.27 -12.98 -20.69
N GLY A 176 1.40 -14.25 -20.29
CA GLY A 176 2.66 -14.83 -19.82
C GLY A 176 2.77 -14.78 -18.29
N ALA A 177 3.36 -15.84 -17.73
CA ALA A 177 3.65 -15.93 -16.30
C ALA A 177 4.95 -15.18 -15.95
N TYR A 178 5.05 -14.67 -14.72
CA TYR A 178 6.30 -14.08 -14.20
C TYR A 178 7.41 -15.13 -13.98
N TYR A 179 7.06 -16.40 -14.08
CA TYR A 179 7.95 -17.55 -13.92
C TYR A 179 7.95 -18.40 -15.18
N ARG A 180 8.99 -19.23 -15.32
CA ARG A 180 9.06 -20.29 -16.33
C ARG A 180 9.07 -21.64 -15.62
N LEU A 181 8.40 -22.62 -16.19
CA LEU A 181 8.55 -24.00 -15.76
C LEU A 181 9.99 -24.42 -16.01
N LYS A 182 10.62 -25.02 -15.00
CA LYS A 182 11.83 -25.80 -15.25
C LYS A 182 11.36 -27.06 -15.96
N ASN A 183 11.68 -27.20 -17.24
CA ASN A 183 11.57 -28.51 -17.87
C ASN A 183 12.62 -29.41 -17.21
N ASP A 184 12.23 -30.62 -16.84
CA ASP A 184 13.15 -31.68 -16.42
C ASP A 184 14.02 -32.15 -17.60
#